data_AF-A0A520DA03-F1
#
_entry.id   AF-A0A520DA03-F1
#
_cell.length_a   1.000
_cell.length_b   1.000
_cell.length_c   1.000
_cell.angle_alpha   90.00
_cell.angle_beta   90.00
_cell.angle_gamma   90.00
#
_symmetry.space_group_name_H-M   'P 1'
#
loop_
_entity.id
_entity.type
_entity.pdbx_description
1 polymer ?
#
loop_
_entity_poly.entity_id
_entity_poly.type
_entity_poly.pdbx_seq_one_letter_code
_entity_poly.pdbx_strand_id
1 'polypeptide(L)'
;MARQKGIIKLKGTIGDITFYKTKDGFMAREKTSIDAQRIANDPAFQRTRENGAEFGRAGKASKLVRNVFRPYFKNSADSRMSSRLTQAMVKVIQADLVSIRGMRNVIDGEAEILQG
;
A
#
# COMPACT_ATOMS: atom_id res chain seq x y z
N MET A 1 -16.40 -2.51 20.92
CA MET A 1 -16.36 -3.53 19.84
C MET A 1 -17.06 -4.78 20.32
N ALA A 2 -17.85 -5.41 19.45
CA ALA A 2 -18.57 -6.64 19.80
C ALA A 2 -17.58 -7.80 19.97
N ARG A 3 -17.76 -8.59 21.05
CA ARG A 3 -16.96 -9.78 21.32
C ARG A 3 -17.75 -11.01 20.88
N GLN A 4 -17.10 -11.95 20.21
CA GLN A 4 -17.72 -13.22 19.86
C GLN A 4 -17.79 -14.09 21.13
N LYS A 5 -18.98 -14.26 21.71
CA LYS A 5 -19.24 -15.25 22.75
C LYS A 5 -19.72 -16.54 22.09
N GLY A 6 -18.99 -17.64 22.30
CA GLY A 6 -19.36 -18.96 21.78
C GLY A 6 -18.17 -19.93 21.75
N ILE A 7 -18.46 -21.23 21.68
CA ILE A 7 -17.46 -22.31 21.61
C ILE A 7 -16.84 -22.39 20.20
N ILE A 8 -17.60 -21.99 19.18
CA ILE A 8 -17.18 -22.03 17.78
C ILE A 8 -16.35 -20.78 17.47
N LYS A 9 -15.13 -20.97 16.99
CA LYS A 9 -14.23 -19.89 16.55
C LYS A 9 -14.53 -19.56 15.10
N LEU A 10 -14.95 -18.32 14.81
CA LEU A 10 -15.21 -17.86 13.45
C LEU A 10 -14.08 -16.94 12.98
N LYS A 11 -13.69 -17.09 11.72
CA LYS A 11 -12.71 -16.22 11.05
C LYS A 11 -13.19 -15.99 9.63
N GLY A 12 -13.28 -14.71 9.23
CA GLY A 12 -13.80 -14.32 7.92
C GLY A 12 -15.08 -13.49 8.03
N THR A 13 -15.78 -13.33 6.92
CA THR A 13 -16.95 -12.43 6.84
C THR A 13 -18.21 -13.26 6.58
N ILE A 14 -19.27 -13.03 7.36
CA ILE A 14 -20.61 -13.60 7.15
C ILE A 14 -21.59 -12.42 7.07
N GLY A 15 -22.23 -12.25 5.92
CA GLY A 15 -23.05 -11.07 5.64
C GLY A 15 -22.24 -9.78 5.83
N ASP A 16 -22.77 -8.87 6.65
CA ASP A 16 -22.12 -7.59 6.99
C ASP A 16 -21.30 -7.67 8.29
N ILE A 17 -20.94 -8.85 8.78
CA ILE A 17 -20.13 -9.01 9.99
C ILE A 17 -18.81 -9.70 9.66
N THR A 18 -17.70 -9.06 10.02
CA THR A 18 -16.34 -9.61 9.92
C THR A 18 -15.85 -10.10 11.28
N PHE A 19 -15.45 -11.36 11.36
CA PHE A 19 -14.88 -12.04 12.52
C PHE A 19 -13.36 -12.14 12.40
N TYR A 20 -12.64 -11.66 13.43
CA TYR A 20 -11.18 -11.64 13.46
C TYR A 20 -10.65 -11.82 14.88
N LYS A 21 -9.37 -12.20 15.00
CA LYS A 21 -8.70 -12.44 16.28
C LYS A 21 -7.79 -11.26 16.62
N THR A 22 -7.93 -10.72 17.83
CA THR A 22 -7.01 -9.74 18.43
C THR A 22 -6.28 -10.36 19.63
N LYS A 23 -5.40 -9.57 20.28
CA LYS A 23 -4.75 -9.98 21.54
C LYS A 23 -5.76 -10.28 22.64
N ASP A 24 -6.91 -9.60 22.62
CA ASP A 24 -7.96 -9.68 23.64
C ASP A 24 -9.05 -10.73 23.31
N GLY A 25 -8.86 -11.52 22.24
CA GLY A 25 -9.76 -12.62 21.87
C GLY A 25 -10.42 -12.46 20.49
N PHE A 26 -11.54 -13.16 20.29
CA PHE A 26 -12.30 -13.11 19.04
C PHE A 26 -13.27 -11.93 19.04
N MET A 27 -13.14 -11.08 18.02
CA MET A 27 -13.92 -9.87 17.84
C MET A 27 -14.77 -9.96 16.58
N ALA A 28 -15.94 -9.35 16.66
CA ALA A 28 -16.81 -9.11 15.51
C ALA A 28 -16.92 -7.60 15.28
N ARG A 29 -16.85 -7.21 14.02
CA ARG A 29 -17.15 -5.84 13.59
C ARG A 29 -18.09 -5.88 12.40
N GLU A 30 -18.92 -4.85 12.29
CA GLU A 30 -19.62 -4.61 11.04
C GLU A 30 -18.60 -4.37 9.92
N LYS A 31 -18.92 -4.87 8.73
CA LYS A 31 -18.12 -4.73 7.54
C LYS A 31 -18.04 -3.25 7.22
N THR A 32 -16.87 -2.68 7.42
CA THR A 32 -16.57 -1.33 6.91
C THR A 32 -16.33 -1.44 5.41
N SER A 33 -17.38 -1.73 4.62
CA SER A 33 -17.30 -1.66 3.16
C SER A 33 -17.57 -0.23 2.74
N ILE A 34 -16.49 0.50 2.54
CA ILE A 34 -16.54 1.70 1.71
C ILE A 34 -16.68 1.19 0.27
N ASP A 35 -17.70 1.65 -0.45
CA ASP A 35 -17.91 1.30 -1.85
C ASP A 35 -16.69 1.74 -2.69
N ALA A 36 -16.22 0.86 -3.57
CA ALA A 36 -15.15 1.18 -4.51
C ALA A 36 -15.52 2.38 -5.40
N GLN A 37 -16.79 2.50 -5.82
CA GLN A 37 -17.26 3.66 -6.57
C GLN A 37 -17.16 4.94 -5.75
N ARG A 38 -17.45 4.86 -4.44
CA ARG A 38 -17.27 5.98 -3.53
C ARG A 38 -15.80 6.37 -3.44
N ILE A 39 -14.88 5.43 -3.26
CA ILE A 39 -13.43 5.75 -3.22
C ILE A 39 -12.98 6.40 -4.54
N ALA A 40 -13.52 5.95 -5.68
CA ALA A 40 -13.18 6.48 -7.00
C ALA A 40 -13.66 7.93 -7.21
N ASN A 41 -14.86 8.27 -6.73
CA ASN A 41 -15.54 9.51 -7.13
C ASN A 41 -15.68 10.54 -6.00
N ASP A 42 -15.80 10.11 -4.75
CA ASP A 42 -16.08 10.99 -3.61
C ASP A 42 -14.85 11.92 -3.35
N PRO A 43 -15.06 13.25 -3.22
CA PRO A 43 -14.00 14.21 -2.91
C PRO A 43 -13.23 13.90 -1.62
N ALA A 44 -13.87 13.29 -0.62
CA ALA A 44 -13.21 12.91 0.63
C ALA A 44 -12.04 11.94 0.42
N PHE A 45 -12.06 11.17 -0.68
CA PHE A 45 -11.01 10.22 -1.03
C PHE A 45 -10.01 10.75 -2.06
N GLN A 46 -10.08 12.03 -2.45
CA GLN A 46 -9.15 12.61 -3.43
C GLN A 46 -7.68 12.37 -3.05
N ARG A 47 -7.29 12.70 -1.81
CA ARG A 47 -5.91 12.48 -1.33
C ARG A 47 -5.51 11.01 -1.30
N THR A 48 -6.46 10.11 -1.02
CA THR A 48 -6.22 8.65 -1.07
C THR A 48 -5.92 8.20 -2.49
N ARG A 49 -6.65 8.71 -3.48
CA ARG A 49 -6.41 8.41 -4.91
C ARG A 49 -5.08 8.97 -5.39
N GLU A 50 -4.77 10.22 -5.03
CA GLU A 50 -3.51 10.87 -5.37
C GLU A 50 -2.31 10.06 -4.83
N ASN A 51 -2.33 9.73 -3.54
CA ASN A 51 -1.28 8.92 -2.91
C ASN A 51 -1.20 7.52 -3.53
N GLY A 52 -2.34 6.91 -3.86
CA GLY A 52 -2.40 5.59 -4.49
C GLY A 52 -1.78 5.60 -5.89
N ALA A 53 -2.04 6.64 -6.69
CA ALA A 53 -1.45 6.82 -8.01
C ALA A 53 0.07 6.98 -7.94
N GLU A 54 0.56 7.85 -7.05
CA GLU A 54 1.99 8.06 -6.81
C GLU A 54 2.68 6.79 -6.31
N PHE A 55 2.11 6.09 -5.33
CA PHE A 55 2.63 4.81 -4.85
C PHE A 55 2.69 3.75 -5.95
N GLY A 56 1.66 3.68 -6.80
CA GLY A 56 1.64 2.80 -7.97
C GLY A 56 2.77 3.09 -8.95
N ARG A 57 3.09 4.37 -9.20
CA ARG A 57 4.24 4.77 -10.04
C ARG A 57 5.57 4.40 -9.39
N ALA A 58 5.75 4.67 -8.10
CA ALA A 58 6.96 4.29 -7.36
C ALA A 58 7.19 2.77 -7.39
N GLY A 59 6.12 1.99 -7.22
CA GLY A 59 6.16 0.53 -7.29
C GLY A 59 6.56 0.01 -8.68
N LYS A 60 6.06 0.64 -9.76
CA LYS A 60 6.45 0.32 -11.15
C LYS A 60 7.92 0.64 -11.41
N ALA A 61 8.41 1.81 -11.00
CA ALA A 61 9.81 2.18 -11.13
C ALA A 61 10.72 1.23 -10.33
N SER A 62 10.33 0.90 -9.10
CA SER A 62 11.04 -0.08 -8.27
C SER A 62 11.10 -1.45 -8.93
N LYS A 63 10.00 -1.90 -9.57
CA LYS A 63 9.97 -3.15 -10.32
C LYS A 63 10.92 -3.11 -11.52
N LEU A 64 10.97 -1.99 -12.26
CA LEU A 64 11.89 -1.82 -13.38
C LEU A 64 13.34 -2.01 -12.94
N VAL A 65 13.77 -1.29 -11.90
CA VAL A 65 15.13 -1.41 -11.35
C VAL A 65 15.43 -2.85 -10.92
N ARG A 66 14.54 -3.48 -10.14
CA ARG A 66 14.74 -4.88 -9.72
C ARG A 66 14.81 -5.86 -10.88
N ASN A 67 14.07 -5.61 -11.96
CA ASN A 67 14.09 -6.49 -13.13
C ASN A 67 15.45 -6.44 -13.83
N VAL A 68 16.07 -5.25 -13.94
CA VAL A 68 17.42 -5.08 -14.50
C VAL A 68 18.45 -5.89 -13.69
N PHE A 69 18.36 -5.85 -12.37
CA PHE A 69 19.29 -6.55 -11.49
C PHE A 69 18.84 -7.97 -11.07
N ARG A 70 17.75 -8.48 -11.65
CA ARG A 70 17.17 -9.78 -11.28
C ARG A 70 18.16 -10.95 -11.33
N PRO A 71 19.09 -11.06 -12.31
CA PRO A 71 20.08 -12.13 -12.33
C PRO A 71 20.96 -12.15 -11.08
N TYR A 72 21.30 -10.97 -10.54
CA TYR A 72 22.17 -10.82 -9.39
C TYR A 72 21.44 -11.05 -8.06
N PHE A 73 20.13 -10.75 -8.00
CA PHE A 73 19.33 -10.87 -6.78
C PHE A 73 18.54 -12.17 -6.64
N LYS A 74 18.69 -13.11 -7.59
CA LYS A 74 17.92 -14.37 -7.63
C LYS A 74 18.02 -15.18 -6.33
N ASN A 75 19.15 -15.08 -5.62
CA ASN A 75 19.43 -15.79 -4.37
C ASN A 75 19.61 -14.83 -3.16
N SER A 76 19.13 -13.59 -3.25
CA SER A 76 19.28 -12.65 -2.14
C SER A 76 18.52 -13.13 -0.91
N ALA A 77 19.20 -13.16 0.24
CA ALA A 77 18.59 -13.49 1.53
C ALA A 77 17.64 -12.39 2.05
N ASP A 78 17.69 -11.19 1.46
CA ASP A 78 16.94 -10.05 1.95
C ASP A 78 15.54 -9.96 1.34
N SER A 79 14.57 -10.54 2.06
CA SER A 79 13.15 -10.49 1.71
C SER A 79 12.51 -9.09 1.77
N ARG A 80 13.16 -8.11 2.41
CA ARG A 80 12.66 -6.73 2.58
C ARG A 80 13.28 -5.73 1.60
N MET A 81 14.22 -6.15 0.75
CA MET A 81 14.83 -5.26 -0.24
C MET A 81 13.79 -4.59 -1.14
N SER A 82 12.77 -5.35 -1.59
CA SER A 82 11.72 -4.79 -2.45
C SER A 82 10.89 -3.72 -1.77
N SER A 83 10.60 -3.83 -0.48
CA SER A 83 9.78 -2.83 0.22
C SER A 83 10.59 -1.56 0.50
N ARG A 84 11.87 -1.70 0.87
CA ARG A 84 12.77 -0.56 1.09
C ARG A 84 13.03 0.21 -0.20
N LEU A 85 13.22 -0.47 -1.33
CA LEU A 85 13.37 0.19 -2.62
C LEU A 85 12.11 0.98 -2.99
N THR A 86 10.92 0.39 -2.81
CA THR A 86 9.66 1.12 -3.04
C THR A 86 9.53 2.32 -2.11
N GLN A 87 9.93 2.20 -0.85
CA GLN A 87 9.92 3.32 0.09
C GLN A 87 10.86 4.45 -0.35
N ALA A 88 12.06 4.14 -0.83
CA ALA A 88 12.99 5.13 -1.37
C ALA A 88 12.42 5.80 -2.63
N MET A 89 11.85 5.02 -3.55
CA MET A 89 11.20 5.54 -4.75
C MET A 89 9.98 6.43 -4.46
N VAL A 90 9.23 6.17 -3.38
CA VAL A 90 8.17 7.08 -2.92
C VAL A 90 8.75 8.43 -2.51
N LYS A 91 9.91 8.46 -1.84
CA LYS A 91 10.58 9.73 -1.49
C LYS A 91 11.00 10.51 -2.74
N VAL A 92 11.53 9.82 -3.75
CA VAL A 92 11.88 10.42 -5.06
C VAL A 92 10.65 11.08 -5.70
N ILE A 93 9.52 10.35 -5.79
CA ILE A 93 8.28 10.91 -6.34
C ILE A 93 7.78 12.11 -5.52
N GLN A 94 7.94 12.08 -4.19
CA GLN A 94 7.50 13.19 -3.35
C GLN A 94 8.36 14.44 -3.52
N ALA A 95 9.59 14.30 -4.02
CA ALA A 95 10.51 15.38 -4.33
C ALA A 95 10.26 16.03 -5.71
N ASP A 96 9.35 15.49 -6.53
CA ASP A 96 8.90 16.13 -7.76
C ASP A 96 8.14 17.43 -7.43
N LEU A 97 8.76 18.56 -7.79
CA LEU A 97 8.24 19.91 -7.59
C LEU A 97 7.53 20.46 -8.84
N VAL A 98 7.59 19.76 -9.97
CA VAL A 98 7.03 20.21 -11.25
C VAL A 98 5.60 19.71 -11.41
N SER A 99 5.35 18.45 -11.06
CA SER A 99 4.04 17.83 -11.24
C SER A 99 3.08 18.15 -10.09
N ILE A 100 1.79 18.28 -10.43
CA ILE A 100 0.72 18.33 -9.44
C ILE A 100 0.64 17.01 -8.64
N ARG A 101 0.17 17.11 -7.39
CA ARG A 101 -0.04 15.94 -6.52
C ARG A 101 -0.97 14.92 -7.18
N GLY A 102 -0.64 13.64 -7.05
CA GLY A 102 -1.31 12.54 -7.74
C GLY A 102 -0.78 12.29 -9.15
N MET A 103 -0.05 13.24 -9.74
CA MET A 103 0.58 13.12 -11.07
C MET A 103 2.10 13.11 -11.04
N ARG A 104 2.70 13.28 -9.86
CA ARG A 104 4.14 13.19 -9.65
C ARG A 104 4.73 11.90 -10.16
N ASN A 105 5.96 11.99 -10.65
CA ASN A 105 6.67 10.89 -11.26
C ASN A 105 8.13 10.82 -10.82
N VAL A 106 8.81 9.75 -11.21
CA VAL A 106 10.19 9.46 -10.78
C VAL A 106 11.21 10.23 -11.60
N ILE A 107 10.88 10.60 -12.85
CA ILE A 107 11.80 11.25 -13.78
C ILE A 107 12.01 12.71 -13.38
N ASP A 108 10.92 13.39 -13.02
CA ASP A 108 10.93 14.78 -12.56
C ASP A 108 11.20 14.90 -11.04
N GLY A 109 11.47 13.77 -10.37
CA GLY A 109 11.83 13.71 -8.96
C GLY A 109 13.34 13.71 -8.73
N GLU A 110 13.77 13.87 -7.47
CA GLU A 110 15.19 13.87 -7.11
C GLU A 110 15.73 12.44 -6.96
N ALA A 111 16.32 11.90 -8.03
CA ALA A 111 16.88 10.56 -8.06
C ALA A 111 18.13 10.41 -7.18
N GLU A 112 18.83 11.51 -6.85
CA GLU A 112 19.98 11.47 -5.93
C GLU A 112 19.59 11.00 -4.52
N ILE A 113 18.31 11.06 -4.13
CA ILE A 113 17.81 10.48 -2.88
C ILE A 113 18.04 8.96 -2.81
N LEU A 114 18.25 8.30 -3.95
CA LEU A 114 18.58 6.87 -4.00
C LEU A 114 20.06 6.59 -3.71
N GLN A 115 20.91 7.61 -3.66
CA GLN A 115 22.28 7.48 -3.17
C GLN A 115 22.25 7.19 -1.67
N GLY A 116 23.03 6.19 -1.25
CA GLY A 116 23.17 5.76 0.13
C GLY A 116 24.58 5.29 0.40
#